data_AF-A0A353NDT6-F1
#
_entry.id   AF-A0A353NDT6-F1
#
_cell.length_a   1.000
_cell.length_b   1.000
_cell.length_c   1.000
_cell.angle_alpha   90.00
_cell.angle_beta   90.00
_cell.angle_gamma   90.00
#
_symmetry.space_group_name_H-M   'P 1'
#
loop_
_entity.id
_entity.type
_entity.pdbx_description
1 polymer ?
#
loop_
_entity_poly.entity_id
_entity_poly.type
_entity_poly.pdbx_seq_one_letter_code
_entity_poly.pdbx_strand_id
1 'polypeptide(L)' 'MKSKRKKALESQIGAFDRQYKRKAQKGVEPNDRRYDRNFEKKIKRMPPEELSDLLYGEDEQD' A
#
# COMPACT_ATOMS: atom_id res chain seq x y z
N MET A 1 -6.08 -16.63 11.39
CA MET A 1 -6.53 -15.22 11.60
C MET A 1 -5.39 -14.24 11.32
N LYS A 2 -5.44 -13.48 10.21
CA LYS A 2 -4.48 -12.39 9.94
C LYS A 2 -4.52 -11.36 11.09
N SER A 3 -3.33 -10.97 11.59
CA SER A 3 -3.19 -9.95 12.63
C SER A 3 -3.92 -8.66 12.23
N LYS A 4 -4.51 -7.94 13.19
CA LYS A 4 -5.15 -6.62 12.96
C LYS A 4 -4.23 -5.66 12.21
N ARG A 5 -2.90 -5.77 12.43
CA ARG A 5 -1.89 -4.98 11.72
C ARG A 5 -1.79 -5.36 10.24
N LYS A 6 -1.85 -6.65 9.89
CA LYS A 6 -1.74 -7.14 8.50
C LYS A 6 -2.99 -6.75 7.69
N LYS A 7 -4.19 -6.88 8.28
CA LYS A 7 -5.44 -6.38 7.66
C LYS A 7 -5.44 -4.88 7.40
N ALA A 8 -4.91 -4.09 8.33
CA ALA A 8 -4.77 -2.64 8.14
C ALA A 8 -3.79 -2.29 7.01
N LEU A 9 -2.68 -3.03 6.90
CA LEU A 9 -1.70 -2.89 5.81
C LEU A 9 -2.28 -3.26 4.45
N GLU A 10 -3.06 -4.34 4.34
CA GLU A 10 -3.76 -4.74 3.11
C GLU A 10 -4.75 -3.66 2.64
N SER A 11 -5.50 -3.05 3.56
CA SER A 11 -6.40 -1.95 3.21
C SER A 11 -5.64 -0.71 2.70
N GLN A 12 -4.50 -0.40 3.32
CA GLN A 12 -3.67 0.75 2.93
C GLN A 12 -2.94 0.53 1.60
N ILE A 13 -2.50 -0.70 1.29
CA ILE A 13 -1.75 -0.97 0.06
C ILE A 13 -2.62 -0.82 -1.21
N GLY A 14 -3.89 -1.19 -1.15
CA GLY A 14 -4.82 -1.00 -2.28
C GLY A 14 -5.19 0.46 -2.55
N ALA A 15 -5.15 1.32 -1.53
CA ALA A 15 -5.28 2.76 -1.70
C ALA A 15 -3.98 3.37 -2.25
N PHE A 16 -2.84 2.90 -1.74
CA PHE A 16 -1.51 3.31 -2.17
C PHE A 16 -1.25 2.98 -3.64
N ASP A 17 -1.52 1.77 -4.12
CA ASP A 17 -1.27 1.35 -5.52
C ASP A 17 -2.03 2.23 -6.52
N ARG A 18 -3.31 2.53 -6.22
CA ARG A 18 -4.14 3.43 -7.04
C ARG A 18 -3.61 4.85 -7.13
N GLN A 19 -2.96 5.34 -6.08
CA GLN A 19 -2.35 6.66 -6.05
C GLN A 19 -0.96 6.65 -6.69
N TYR A 20 -0.15 5.61 -6.42
CA TYR A 20 1.20 5.44 -6.95
C TYR A 20 1.25 5.33 -8.47
N LYS A 21 0.23 4.69 -9.08
CA LYS A 21 0.10 4.58 -10.54
C LYS A 21 -0.20 5.91 -11.25
N ARG A 22 -0.62 6.97 -10.54
CA ARG A 22 -0.94 8.26 -11.15
C ARG A 22 0.33 9.11 -11.30
N LYS A 23 0.50 9.75 -12.46
CA LYS A 23 1.58 10.73 -12.66
C LYS A 23 1.29 11.98 -11.84
N ALA A 24 2.26 12.41 -11.04
CA ALA A 24 2.17 13.68 -10.31
C ALA A 24 2.06 14.85 -11.31
N GLN A 25 0.95 15.59 -11.28
CA GLN A 25 0.76 16.80 -12.08
C GLN A 25 1.12 18.04 -11.27
N LYS A 26 2.08 18.82 -11.76
CA LYS A 26 2.60 20.01 -11.08
C LYS A 26 1.53 21.12 -11.08
N GLY A 27 1.07 21.52 -9.90
CA GLY A 27 0.23 22.71 -9.70
C GLY A 27 -1.29 22.52 -9.85
N VAL A 28 -1.79 21.29 -10.06
CA VAL A 28 -3.22 21.04 -10.29
C VAL A 28 -3.80 20.00 -9.34
N GLU A 29 -3.15 18.85 -9.17
CA GLU A 29 -3.76 17.76 -8.41
C GLU A 29 -3.38 17.76 -6.92
N PRO A 30 -4.35 17.87 -5.99
CA PRO A 30 -4.14 17.64 -4.56
C PRO A 30 -3.89 16.15 -4.23
N ASN A 31 -3.43 15.34 -5.19
CA ASN A 31 -3.22 13.90 -5.06
C ASN A 31 -2.25 13.54 -3.92
N ASP A 32 -1.44 14.49 -3.47
CA ASP A 32 -0.54 14.34 -2.32
C ASP A 32 -1.22 14.54 -0.95
N ARG A 33 -2.47 15.02 -0.87
CA ARG A 33 -3.16 15.21 0.44
C ARG A 33 -3.52 13.89 1.13
N ARG A 34 -3.58 12.79 0.38
CA ARG A 34 -3.82 11.43 0.90
C ARG A 34 -2.72 10.44 0.54
N TYR A 35 -1.73 10.86 -0.25
CA TYR A 35 -0.57 10.04 -0.57
C TYR A 35 0.40 10.03 0.60
N ASP A 36 0.43 8.91 1.31
CA ASP A 36 1.31 8.74 2.45
C ASP A 36 2.72 8.37 1.98
N ARG A 37 3.60 9.37 1.87
CA ARG A 37 5.02 9.17 1.57
C ARG A 37 5.76 8.35 2.63
N ASN A 38 5.26 8.30 3.87
CA ASN A 38 5.85 7.44 4.90
C ASN A 38 5.46 5.98 4.66
N PHE A 39 4.22 5.73 4.22
CA PHE A 39 3.78 4.41 3.80
C PHE A 39 4.58 3.93 2.58
N GLU A 40 4.81 4.79 1.58
CA GLU A 40 5.68 4.49 0.44
C GLU A 40 7.06 4.02 0.89
N LYS A 41 7.72 4.80 1.76
CA LYS A 41 9.05 4.47 2.29
C LYS A 41 9.05 3.15 3.04
N LYS A 42 7.97 2.84 3.75
CA LYS A 42 7.82 1.58 4.48
C LYS A 42 7.70 0.39 3.52
N ILE A 43 6.85 0.49 2.49
CA ILE A 43 6.70 -0.55 1.46
C ILE A 43 7.99 -0.75 0.68
N LYS A 44 8.68 0.33 0.30
CA LYS A 44 9.97 0.25 -0.40
C LYS A 44 11.11 -0.37 0.42
N ARG A 45 11.00 -0.38 1.75
CA ARG A 45 11.97 -0.99 2.68
C ARG A 45 11.57 -2.39 3.14
N MET A 46 10.37 -2.84 2.79
CA MET A 46 9.86 -4.15 3.17
C MET A 46 10.60 -5.25 2.40
N PRO A 47 10.91 -6.40 3.03
CA PRO A 47 11.44 -7.56 2.33
C PRO A 47 10.50 -8.00 1.18
N PRO A 48 11.05 -8.47 0.04
CA PRO A 48 10.24 -8.91 -1.09
C PRO A 48 9.24 -10.01 -0.74
N GLU A 49 9.62 -10.93 0.15
CA GLU A 49 8.77 -12.01 0.64
C GLU A 49 7.58 -11.46 1.43
N GLU A 50 7.82 -10.53 2.37
CA GLU A 50 6.75 -9.91 3.18
C GLU A 50 5.81 -9.06 2.31
N LEU A 51 6.34 -8.40 1.28
CA LEU A 51 5.54 -7.65 0.31
C LEU A 51 4.71 -8.60 -0.58
N SER A 52 5.29 -9.71 -1.01
CA SER A 52 4.58 -10.75 -1.76
C SER A 52 3.44 -11.34 -0.93
N ASP A 53 3.70 -11.67 0.33
CA ASP A 53 2.71 -12.14 1.30
C ASP A 53 1.65 -11.10 1.67
N LEU A 54 1.89 -9.83 1.37
CA LEU A 54 0.94 -8.74 1.57
C LEU A 54 0.09 -8.49 0.32
N LEU A 55 0.64 -8.70 -0.87
CA LEU A 55 -0.03 -8.49 -2.16
C LEU A 55 -0.79 -9.72 -2.66
N TYR A 56 -0.22 -10.90 -2.45
CA TYR A 56 -0.67 -12.19 -2.96
C TYR A 56 -0.94 -13.20 -1.86
N GLY A 57 -0.60 -12.86 -0.61
CA GLY A 57 -0.72 -13.77 0.53
C GLY A 57 -2.14 -14.23 0.71
N GLU A 58 -2.29 -15.51 0.40
CA GLU A 58 -3.49 -16.31 0.22
C GLU A 58 -4.75 -15.70 0.84
N ASP A 59 -5.75 -15.53 -0.02
CA ASP A 59 -7.16 -15.60 0.35
C ASP A 59 -7.45 -17.00 0.90
N GLU A 60 -6.86 -17.36 2.04
CA GLU A 60 -7.39 -18.45 2.87
C GLU A 60 -8.63 -17.87 3.57
N GLN A 61 -9.69 -17.69 2.76
CA GLN A 61 -11.05 -17.48 3.19
C GLN A 61 -11.59 -18.85 3.63
N ASP A 62 -11.79 -18.99 4.94
CA ASP A 62 -12.86 -19.84 5.48
C ASP A 62 -14.22 -19.45 4.86
#